data_AF-A0A935RIW4-F1
#
_entry.id   AF-A0A935RIW4-F1
#
_cell.length_a   1.000
_cell.length_b   1.000
_cell.length_c   1.000
_cell.angle_alpha   90.00
_cell.angle_beta   90.00
_cell.angle_gamma   90.00
#
_symmetry.space_group_name_H-M   'P 1'
#
loop_
_entity.id
_entity.type
_entity.pdbx_description
1 polymer ?
#
loop_
_entity_poly.entity_id
_entity_poly.type
_entity_poly.pdbx_seq_one_letter_code
_entity_poly.pdbx_strand_id
1 'polypeptide(L)' 'QYDRADITRLEQFRKRYNESAPAGGKLTMTAFLLKVCAAALRAFPRFNSSLDLAHKELVLDLRSGRRAPEPRDEGMTP' A
#
# COMPACT_ATOMS: atom_id res chain seq x y z
N GLN A 1 -20.55 8.64 2.44
CA GLN A 1 -20.33 9.20 3.79
C GLN A 1 -18.86 9.62 3.84
N TYR A 2 -18.56 10.91 4.03
CA TYR A 2 -17.18 11.38 4.12
C TYR A 2 -16.78 11.42 5.59
N ASP A 3 -15.89 10.52 6.01
CA ASP A 3 -15.26 10.61 7.33
C ASP A 3 -14.40 11.87 7.37
N ARG A 4 -14.76 12.80 8.27
CA ARG A 4 -13.94 13.99 8.51
C ARG A 4 -12.76 13.59 9.38
N ALA A 5 -11.55 13.70 8.83
CA ALA A 5 -10.32 13.54 9.60
C ALA A 5 -9.81 14.92 10.06
N ASP A 6 -9.63 15.09 11.37
CA ASP A 6 -8.93 16.26 11.92
C ASP A 6 -7.42 16.12 11.66
N ILE A 7 -6.87 17.08 10.92
CA ILE A 7 -5.46 17.13 10.51
C ILE A 7 -4.66 18.25 11.19
N THR A 8 -5.22 18.97 12.17
CA THR A 8 -4.59 20.16 12.76
C THR A 8 -3.20 19.87 13.33
N ARG A 9 -3.05 18.78 14.08
CA ARG A 9 -1.75 18.37 14.64
C ARG A 9 -0.76 17.93 13.57
N LEU A 10 -1.25 17.23 12.54
CA LEU A 10 -0.41 16.75 11.43
C LEU A 10 0.15 17.92 10.62
N GLU A 11 -0.67 18.93 10.38
CA GLU A 11 -0.26 20.12 9.62
C GLU A 11 0.71 20.99 10.42
N GLN A 12 0.51 21.13 11.74
CA GLN A 12 1.50 21.78 12.62
C GLN A 12 2.85 21.06 12.59
N PHE A 13 2.85 19.73 12.66
CA PHE A 13 4.06 18.92 12.57
C PHE A 13 4.76 19.11 11.22
N ARG A 14 4.02 19.05 10.11
CA ARG A 14 4.56 19.25 8.76
C ARG A 14 5.24 20.61 8.60
N LYS A 15 4.62 21.68 9.10
CA LYS A 15 5.18 23.04 9.03
C LYS A 15 6.48 23.14 9.83
N ARG A 16 6.47 22.69 11.08
CA ARG A 16 7.65 22.69 11.96
C ARG A 16 8.80 21.86 11.37
N TYR A 17 8.49 20.71 10.77
CA TYR A 17 9.51 19.90 10.11
C TYR A 17 10.15 20.65 8.93
N ASN A 18 9.32 21.26 8.07
CA ASN A 18 9.79 22.00 6.90
C ASN A 18 10.58 23.26 7.24
N GLU A 19 10.35 23.89 8.38
CA GLU A 19 11.16 25.01 8.88
C GLU A 19 12.60 24.60 9.21
N SER A 20 12.80 23.34 9.62
CA SER A 20 14.11 22.79 9.99
C SER A 20 14.74 21.88 8.92
N ALA A 21 14.01 21.62 7.83
CA ALA A 21 14.44 20.67 6.81
C ALA A 21 15.59 21.25 5.97
N PRO A 22 16.67 20.48 5.73
CA PRO A 22 17.73 20.89 4.82
C PRO A 22 17.20 21.08 3.39
N ALA A 23 17.90 21.88 2.60
CA ALA A 23 17.53 22.16 1.20
C ALA A 23 17.29 20.84 0.43
N GLY A 24 16.06 20.66 -0.06
CA GLY A 24 15.62 19.45 -0.76
C GLY A 24 14.71 18.51 0.05
N GLY A 25 14.65 18.65 1.38
CA GLY A 25 13.88 17.78 2.28
C GLY A 25 12.44 18.22 2.56
N LYS A 26 11.73 18.81 1.60
CA LYS A 26 10.38 19.36 1.83
C LYS A 26 9.35 18.25 1.99
N LEU A 27 8.74 18.18 3.16
CA LEU A 27 7.68 17.25 3.48
C LEU A 27 6.31 17.78 3.02
N THR A 28 5.65 16.99 2.17
CA THR A 28 4.34 17.30 1.60
C THR A 28 3.23 16.54 2.31
N MET A 29 2.01 17.05 2.27
CA MET A 29 0.86 16.34 2.84
C MET A 29 0.56 15.04 2.09
N THR A 30 0.82 15.02 0.78
CA THR A 30 0.72 13.82 -0.06
C THR A 30 1.64 12.69 0.42
N ALA A 31 2.86 13.00 0.85
CA ALA A 31 3.78 11.99 1.38
C ALA A 31 3.24 11.33 2.67
N PHE A 32 2.58 12.10 3.54
CA PHE A 32 1.89 11.54 4.71
C PHE A 32 0.73 10.65 4.30
N LEU A 33 -0.13 11.11 3.39
CA LEU A 33 -1.26 10.33 2.90
C LEU A 33 -0.81 9.00 2.31
N LEU A 34 0.25 9.00 1.50
CA LEU A 34 0.81 7.77 0.93
C LEU A 34 1.29 6.81 2.02
N LYS A 35 1.96 7.32 3.05
CA LYS A 35 2.44 6.51 4.17
C LYS A 35 1.28 5.94 5.01
N VAL A 36 0.24 6.74 5.23
CA VAL A 36 -0.99 6.31 5.93
C VAL A 36 -1.71 5.24 5.11
N CYS A 37 -1.88 5.43 3.80
CA CYS A 37 -2.45 4.41 2.92
C CYS A 37 -1.65 3.11 2.95
N ALA A 38 -0.32 3.18 2.86
CA ALA A 38 0.53 2.00 2.96
C ALA A 38 0.40 1.29 4.32
N ALA A 39 0.28 2.04 5.42
CA ALA A 39 0.03 1.47 6.74
C ALA A 39 -1.37 0.83 6.84
N ALA A 40 -2.39 1.48 6.28
CA ALA A 40 -3.76 0.97 6.24
C ALA A 40 -3.85 -0.32 5.42
N LEU A 41 -3.24 -0.38 4.25
CA LEU A 41 -3.19 -1.59 3.42
C LEU A 41 -2.51 -2.76 4.14
N ARG A 42 -1.48 -2.48 4.94
CA ARG A 42 -0.82 -3.49 5.78
C ARG A 42 -1.69 -3.95 6.95
N ALA A 43 -2.48 -3.07 7.54
CA ALA A 43 -3.38 -3.39 8.65
C ALA A 43 -4.66 -4.11 8.16
N PHE A 44 -5.08 -3.85 6.92
CA PHE A 44 -6.26 -4.43 6.28
C PHE A 44 -5.87 -5.23 5.04
N PRO A 45 -5.22 -6.41 5.21
CA PRO A 45 -4.67 -7.19 4.10
C PRO A 45 -5.73 -7.67 3.10
N ARG A 46 -6.98 -7.86 3.54
CA ARG A 46 -8.13 -8.17 2.68
C ARG A 46 -8.46 -7.08 1.66
N PHE A 47 -8.03 -5.85 1.91
CA PHE A 47 -8.19 -4.73 0.98
C PHE A 47 -7.04 -4.65 -0.03
N ASN A 48 -5.91 -5.32 0.26
CA ASN A 48 -4.74 -5.43 -0.62
C ASN A 48 -4.64 -6.83 -1.25
N SER A 49 -5.78 -7.37 -1.70
CA SER A 49 -5.85 -8.65 -2.39
C SER A 49 -6.31 -8.48 -3.83
N SER A 50 -5.71 -9.23 -4.75
CA SER A 50 -6.24 -9.40 -6.10
C SER A 50 -7.09 -10.67 -6.16
N LEU A 51 -8.15 -10.64 -6.97
CA LEU A 51 -9.00 -11.81 -7.23
C LEU A 51 -8.43 -12.55 -8.45
N ASP A 52 -7.94 -13.78 -8.24
CA ASP A 52 -7.60 -14.67 -9.35
C ASP A 52 -8.88 -15.37 -9.82
N LEU A 53 -9.39 -14.92 -10.98
CA LEU A 53 -10.62 -15.45 -11.57
C LEU A 53 -10.45 -16.86 -12.15
N ALA A 54 -9.22 -17.29 -12.47
CA ALA A 54 -8.96 -18.62 -13.01
C ALA A 54 -9.10 -19.71 -11.94
N HIS A 55 -8.66 -19.42 -10.71
CA HIS A 55 -8.69 -20.36 -9.59
C HIS A 55 -9.73 -20.03 -8.52
N LYS A 56 -10.45 -18.90 -8.67
CA LYS A 56 -11.43 -18.37 -7.68
C LYS A 56 -10.83 -18.17 -6.29
N GLU A 57 -9.55 -17.81 -6.21
CA GLU A 57 -8.83 -17.55 -4.97
C GLU A 57 -8.55 -16.05 -4.78
N LEU A 58 -8.55 -15.60 -3.51
CA LEU A 58 -8.09 -14.26 -3.15
C LEU A 58 -6.59 -14.30 -2.87
N VAL A 59 -5.79 -13.67 -3.73
CA VAL A 59 -4.34 -13.56 -3.54
C VAL A 59 -4.05 -12.34 -2.68
N LEU A 60 -3.65 -12.57 -1.43
CA LEU A 60 -3.27 -11.54 -0.47
C LEU A 60 -1.81 -11.12 -0.72
N ASP A 61 -1.60 -10.01 -1.44
CA ASP A 61 -0.24 -9.53 -1.71
C ASP A 61 0.21 -8.61 -0.57
N LEU A 62 0.86 -9.16 0.45
CA LEU A 62 1.43 -8.33 1.53
C LEU A 62 2.95 -8.32 1.59
N ARG A 63 3.64 -9.17 0.83
CA ARG A 63 5.10 -9.19 0.66
C ARG A 63 5.41 -9.94 -0.62
N SER A 64 6.06 -9.27 -1.58
CA SER A 64 6.82 -9.95 -2.62
C SER A 64 7.74 -10.99 -1.97
N GLY A 65 7.52 -12.27 -2.28
CA GLY A 65 8.27 -13.38 -1.70
C GLY A 65 7.60 -14.75 -1.87
N ARG A 66 7.54 -15.22 -3.13
CA ARG A 66 7.26 -16.61 -3.57
C ARG A 66 5.79 -17.02 -3.73
N ARG A 67 5.29 -16.86 -4.96
CA ARG A 67 4.72 -18.00 -5.69
C ARG A 67 5.48 -18.07 -7.01
N ALA A 68 6.40 -19.02 -7.14
CA ALA A 68 6.90 -19.37 -8.47
C ALA A 68 5.66 -19.81 -9.28
N PRO A 69 5.50 -19.39 -10.54
CA PRO A 69 4.50 -20.03 -11.39
C PRO A 69 4.84 -21.53 -11.41
N GLU A 70 3.93 -22.38 -10.95
CA GLU A 70 4.11 -23.82 -11.12
C GLU A 70 4.30 -24.11 -12.61
N PRO A 71 5.26 -24.99 -12.98
CA PRO A 71 5.42 -25.38 -14.36
C PRO A 71 4.07 -25.94 -14.83
N ARG A 72 3.52 -25.32 -15.87
CA ARG A 72 2.35 -25.86 -16.57
C ARG A 72 2.79 -27.22 -17.07
N ASP A 73 2.19 -28.27 -16.52
CA ASP A 73 2.24 -29.58 -17.14
C ASP A 73 1.43 -29.42 -18.42
N GLU A 74 2.10 -28.94 -19.47
CA GLU A 74 1.58 -29.01 -20.83
C GLU A 74 1.35 -30.49 -21.07
N GLY A 75 0.06 -30.85 -20.96
CA GLY A 75 -0.39 -32.19 -21.19
C GLY A 75 0.30 -32.72 -22.42
N MET A 76 1.10 -33.77 -22.22
CA MET A 76 1.42 -34.73 -23.25
C MET A 76 0.08 -35.26 -23.76
N THR A 77 -0.53 -34.53 -24.69
CA THR A 77 -1.58 -35.09 -25.54
C THR A 77 -0.91 -36.13 -26.44
N PRO A 78 -1.49 -37.34 -26.52
CA PRO A 78 -0.88 -38.47 -27.21
C PRO A 78 -0.73 -38.24 -28.73
#